data_AF-A0A1Z5J843-F1
#
_entry.id   AF-A0A1Z5J843-F1
#
_cell.length_a   1.000
_cell.length_b   1.000
_cell.length_c   1.000
_cell.angle_alpha   90.00
_cell.angle_beta   90.00
_cell.angle_gamma   90.00
#
_symmetry.space_group_name_H-M   'P 1'
#
loop_
_entity.id
_entity.type
_entity.pdbx_description
1 polymer ?
#
loop_
_entity_poly.entity_id
_entity_poly.type
_entity_poly.pdbx_seq_one_letter_code
_entity_poly.pdbx_strand_id
1 'polypeptide(L)'
;MLQPLDSEKARKETEASHEDDALRRKRRADEFRRTFSAWKFVDPKQPWILVENGSFLGYFDWLPEHFRMGPWSISALALLFTIAYLILLAGVYFTTPHSQPWFQNSDIYHGSVVDMYPDAWSSPWYYHSFGLLWMIFIIYVIYTGPTGPRAWCTYTVQSWTLLTFRHGLCVLAPWSSTAASLAEWIRFPAACSATVTFFVWNFAVFPSVYVFFLKDPEHKRNFFKFCTSFRMLNIHFANIVLAAVNCGPWASPRRRLEWMDLYVSMVSILIYMGLYLLIFDRLGIHMYPLFSPRTTMVLPAWTSLLGVYLVTFYAWRWIVDIV
;
A
#
# COMPACT_ATOMS: atom_id res chain seq x y z
N MET A 1 25.64 6.60 52.36
CA MET A 1 25.39 7.73 51.44
C MET A 1 26.52 7.75 50.41
N LEU A 2 26.38 6.99 49.32
CA LEU A 2 27.36 6.95 48.24
C LEU A 2 26.69 7.43 46.95
N GLN A 3 27.05 8.66 46.62
CA GLN A 3 27.13 9.38 45.35
C GLN A 3 26.10 9.12 44.21
N PRO A 4 25.14 10.05 44.05
CA PRO A 4 24.34 10.25 42.82
C PRO A 4 25.11 10.86 41.62
N LEU A 5 26.34 11.34 41.82
CA LEU A 5 27.09 12.18 40.86
C LEU A 5 27.53 11.45 39.57
N ASP A 6 27.88 10.16 39.64
CA ASP A 6 28.33 9.41 38.46
C ASP A 6 27.18 9.11 37.48
N SER A 7 25.95 8.98 38.00
CA SER A 7 24.77 8.74 37.18
C SER A 7 24.37 9.94 36.33
N GLU A 8 24.57 11.16 36.85
CA GLU A 8 24.22 12.40 36.14
C GLU A 8 25.23 12.70 35.03
N LYS A 9 26.53 12.47 35.27
CA LYS A 9 27.58 12.64 34.26
C LYS A 9 27.41 11.65 33.11
N ALA A 10 27.20 10.36 33.41
CA ALA A 10 26.95 9.34 32.38
C ALA A 10 25.70 9.66 31.55
N ARG A 11 24.65 10.19 32.19
CA ARG A 11 23.43 10.61 31.50
C ARG A 11 23.69 11.80 30.56
N LYS A 12 24.43 12.83 31.01
CA LYS A 12 24.80 13.99 30.18
C LYS A 12 25.70 13.61 29.00
N GLU A 13 26.64 12.69 29.20
CA GLU A 13 27.49 12.16 28.11
C GLU A 13 26.67 11.38 27.07
N THR A 14 25.71 10.58 27.53
CA THR A 14 24.77 9.85 26.66
C THR A 14 23.85 10.81 25.89
N GLU A 15 23.29 11.82 26.57
CA GLU A 15 22.46 12.86 25.95
C GLU A 15 23.24 13.66 24.89
N ALA A 16 24.47 14.08 25.20
CA ALA A 16 25.34 14.80 24.26
C ALA A 16 25.71 13.96 23.04
N SER A 17 25.99 12.66 23.22
CA SER A 17 26.26 11.73 22.12
C SER A 17 25.04 11.57 21.21
N HIS A 18 23.83 11.49 21.76
CA HIS A 18 22.61 11.38 20.97
C HIS A 18 22.29 12.66 20.20
N GLU A 19 22.56 13.83 20.78
CA GLU A 19 22.36 15.12 20.11
C GLU A 19 23.31 15.31 18.93
N ASP A 20 24.59 14.96 19.09
CA ASP A 20 25.58 15.02 18.00
C ASP A 20 25.20 14.06 16.85
N ASP A 21 24.76 12.84 17.17
CA ASP A 21 24.29 11.88 16.19
C ASP A 21 23.06 12.38 15.41
N ALA A 22 22.09 13.01 16.10
CA ALA A 22 20.90 13.57 15.45
C ALA A 22 21.25 14.72 14.50
N LEU A 23 22.15 15.62 14.93
CA LEU A 23 22.65 16.72 14.09
C LEU A 23 23.42 16.20 12.88
N ARG A 24 24.28 15.20 13.08
CA ARG A 24 25.04 14.55 11.99
C ARG A 24 24.11 13.89 10.97
N ARG A 25 23.08 13.16 11.42
CA ARG A 25 22.05 12.57 10.55
C ARG A 25 21.30 13.62 9.76
N LYS A 26 20.93 14.74 10.39
CA LYS A 26 20.24 15.86 9.73
C LYS A 26 21.12 16.51 8.66
N ARG A 27 22.40 16.79 8.95
CA ARG A 27 23.33 17.37 7.96
C ARG A 27 23.48 16.46 6.74
N ARG A 28 23.62 15.16 6.96
CA ARG A 28 23.68 14.15 5.88
C ARG A 28 22.38 14.05 5.08
N ALA A 29 21.24 14.17 5.75
CA ALA A 29 19.93 14.27 5.10
C ALA A 29 19.89 15.42 4.10
N ASP A 30 20.33 16.60 4.56
CA ASP A 30 20.28 17.83 3.79
C ASP A 30 21.29 17.79 2.64
N GLU A 31 22.48 17.22 2.87
CA GLU A 31 23.47 16.97 1.84
C GLU A 31 22.96 15.98 0.78
N PHE A 32 22.39 14.85 1.21
CA PHE A 32 21.76 13.88 0.32
C PHE A 32 20.67 14.56 -0.50
N ARG A 33 19.78 15.34 0.12
CA ARG A 33 18.70 16.06 -0.56
C ARG A 33 19.22 17.07 -1.58
N ARG A 34 20.29 17.81 -1.25
CA ARG A 34 20.92 18.79 -2.15
C ARG A 34 21.62 18.14 -3.35
N THR A 35 22.20 16.96 -3.13
CA THR A 35 22.96 16.21 -4.15
C THR A 35 22.13 15.13 -4.83
N PHE A 36 20.86 15.01 -4.48
CA PHE A 36 19.97 13.98 -5.01
C PHE A 36 19.69 14.24 -6.48
N SER A 37 19.85 13.20 -7.29
CA SER A 37 19.53 13.22 -8.71
C SER A 37 18.84 11.92 -9.07
N ALA A 38 17.75 11.99 -9.83
CA ALA A 38 17.02 10.81 -10.30
C ALA A 38 17.93 9.87 -11.12
N TRP A 39 18.96 10.42 -11.78
CA TRP A 39 19.94 9.64 -12.53
C TRP A 39 20.75 8.67 -11.67
N LYS A 40 20.89 8.92 -10.36
CA LYS A 40 21.53 7.98 -9.43
C LYS A 40 20.78 6.63 -9.33
N PHE A 41 19.50 6.57 -9.72
CA PHE A 41 18.75 5.32 -9.78
C PHE A 41 19.06 4.46 -11.01
N VAL A 42 19.68 5.02 -12.03
CA VAL A 42 19.98 4.26 -13.26
C VAL A 42 21.49 4.14 -13.51
N ASP A 43 22.31 4.87 -12.75
CA ASP A 43 23.76 4.78 -12.83
C ASP A 43 24.27 3.46 -12.21
N PRO A 44 24.85 2.54 -13.00
CA PRO A 44 25.37 1.26 -12.51
C PRO A 44 26.61 1.41 -11.64
N LYS A 45 27.25 2.59 -11.60
CA LYS A 45 28.40 2.87 -10.73
C LYS A 45 27.99 3.19 -9.30
N GLN A 46 26.73 3.54 -9.07
CA GLN A 46 26.22 3.80 -7.72
C GLN A 46 25.98 2.48 -6.99
N PRO A 47 26.21 2.42 -5.66
CA PRO A 47 25.72 1.31 -4.87
C PRO A 47 24.19 1.21 -5.00
N TRP A 48 23.67 -0.02 -4.83
CA TRP A 48 22.22 -0.23 -4.83
C TRP A 48 21.54 0.63 -3.77
N ILE A 49 22.06 0.60 -2.54
CA ILE A 49 21.62 1.45 -1.43
C ILE A 49 22.35 2.80 -1.51
N LEU A 50 21.58 3.89 -1.62
CA LEU A 50 22.09 5.25 -1.82
C LEU A 50 22.31 6.01 -0.51
N VAL A 51 21.92 5.44 0.63
CA VAL A 51 22.05 6.05 1.95
C VAL A 51 22.96 5.21 2.85
N GLU A 52 23.74 5.86 3.72
CA GLU A 52 24.58 5.14 4.67
C GLU A 52 23.75 4.20 5.55
N ASN A 53 24.28 3.00 5.80
CA ASN A 53 23.65 1.94 6.59
C ASN A 53 22.29 1.46 6.08
N GLY A 54 21.80 1.90 4.91
CA GLY A 54 20.46 1.57 4.44
C GLY A 54 19.33 2.06 5.35
N SER A 55 19.53 3.16 6.09
CA SER A 55 18.50 3.72 6.95
C SER A 55 18.26 5.18 6.61
N PHE A 56 17.10 5.47 6.02
CA PHE A 56 16.74 6.84 5.68
C PHE A 56 16.64 7.68 6.95
N LEU A 57 17.64 8.53 7.19
CA LEU A 57 17.73 9.47 8.31
C LEU A 57 17.72 8.80 9.70
N GLY A 58 18.04 7.51 9.76
CA GLY A 58 17.98 6.75 11.00
C GLY A 58 16.58 6.25 11.38
N TYR A 59 15.54 6.52 10.57
CA TYR A 59 14.16 6.09 10.87
C TYR A 59 14.00 4.56 10.91
N PHE A 60 14.94 3.83 10.32
CA PHE A 60 14.88 2.37 10.17
C PHE A 60 16.02 1.67 10.91
N ASP A 61 16.70 2.35 11.84
CA ASP A 61 17.81 1.76 12.62
C ASP A 61 17.35 0.61 13.53
N TRP A 62 16.06 0.59 13.89
CA TRP A 62 15.44 -0.51 14.62
C TRP A 62 15.41 -1.83 13.83
N LEU A 63 15.55 -1.76 12.49
CA LEU A 63 15.66 -2.94 11.64
C LEU A 63 17.12 -3.40 11.62
N PRO A 64 17.43 -4.70 11.84
CA PRO A 64 18.79 -5.19 11.78
C PRO A 64 19.45 -4.92 10.43
N GLU A 65 20.74 -4.63 10.46
CA GLU A 65 21.53 -4.19 9.30
C GLU A 65 21.47 -5.16 8.12
N HIS A 66 21.49 -6.47 8.38
CA HIS A 66 21.41 -7.50 7.34
C HIS A 66 20.08 -7.52 6.56
N PHE A 67 19.01 -6.91 7.07
CA PHE A 67 17.76 -6.72 6.31
C PHE A 67 17.78 -5.45 5.46
N ARG A 68 18.65 -4.49 5.77
CA ARG A 68 18.76 -3.18 5.10
C ARG A 68 19.86 -3.14 4.05
N MET A 69 20.96 -3.84 4.33
CA MET A 69 22.19 -3.79 3.55
C MET A 69 22.59 -5.16 3.03
N GLY A 70 23.35 -5.14 1.93
CA GLY A 70 23.83 -6.34 1.25
C GLY A 70 23.03 -6.65 -0.03
N PRO A 71 23.46 -7.69 -0.76
CA PRO A 71 22.79 -8.12 -1.98
C PRO A 71 21.40 -8.67 -1.66
N TRP A 72 20.50 -8.58 -2.63
CA TRP A 72 19.24 -9.31 -2.56
C TRP A 72 19.51 -10.82 -2.57
N SER A 73 18.70 -11.57 -1.84
CA SER A 73 18.76 -13.02 -1.91
C SER A 73 18.43 -13.50 -3.34
N ILE A 74 19.11 -14.56 -3.78
CA ILE A 74 18.84 -15.17 -5.10
C ILE A 74 17.38 -15.60 -5.20
N SER A 75 16.80 -16.10 -4.10
CA SER A 75 15.39 -16.48 -4.04
C SER A 75 14.44 -15.30 -4.24
N ALA A 76 14.75 -14.11 -3.72
CA ALA A 76 13.96 -12.90 -3.97
C ALA A 76 14.00 -12.49 -5.44
N LEU A 77 15.19 -12.51 -6.06
CA LEU A 77 15.37 -12.19 -7.47
C LEU A 77 14.63 -13.19 -8.36
N ALA A 78 14.79 -14.48 -8.10
CA ALA A 78 14.12 -15.55 -8.84
C ALA A 78 12.60 -15.42 -8.71
N LEU A 79 12.06 -15.24 -7.51
CA LEU A 79 10.62 -15.10 -7.29
C LEU A 79 10.06 -13.85 -7.96
N LEU A 80 10.73 -12.69 -7.83
CA LEU A 80 10.30 -11.45 -8.47
C LEU A 80 10.29 -11.59 -9.99
N PHE A 81 11.33 -12.19 -10.57
CA PHE A 81 11.40 -12.47 -12.00
C PHE A 81 10.27 -13.40 -12.44
N THR A 82 10.04 -14.50 -11.72
CA THR A 82 8.96 -15.44 -12.02
C THR A 82 7.59 -14.76 -11.97
N ILE A 83 7.30 -13.97 -10.94
CA ILE A 83 6.02 -13.25 -10.82
C ILE A 83 5.86 -12.25 -11.97
N ALA A 84 6.90 -11.44 -12.24
CA ALA A 84 6.86 -10.47 -13.32
C ALA A 84 6.66 -11.15 -14.69
N TYR A 85 7.39 -12.23 -14.95
CA TYR A 85 7.25 -13.02 -16.17
C TYR A 85 5.84 -13.61 -16.32
N LEU A 86 5.29 -14.23 -15.28
CA LEU A 86 3.95 -14.82 -15.31
C LEU A 86 2.87 -13.75 -15.51
N ILE A 87 3.00 -12.59 -14.87
CA ILE A 87 2.09 -11.45 -15.08
C ILE A 87 2.20 -10.95 -16.53
N LEU A 88 3.41 -10.75 -17.07
CA LEU A 88 3.57 -10.32 -18.45
C LEU A 88 2.99 -11.34 -19.45
N LEU A 89 3.22 -12.64 -19.21
CA LEU A 89 2.67 -13.71 -20.02
C LEU A 89 1.13 -13.75 -19.96
N ALA A 90 0.55 -13.61 -18.76
CA ALA A 90 -0.89 -13.47 -18.59
C ALA A 90 -1.41 -12.22 -19.29
N GLY A 91 -0.66 -11.12 -19.28
CA GLY A 91 -0.98 -9.90 -20.01
C GLY A 91 -1.09 -10.13 -21.51
N VAL A 92 -0.15 -10.86 -22.11
CA VAL A 92 -0.22 -11.27 -23.52
C VAL A 92 -1.45 -12.12 -23.77
N TYR A 93 -1.76 -13.08 -22.89
CA TYR A 93 -2.97 -13.87 -23.01
C TYR A 93 -4.19 -12.96 -23.02
N PHE A 94 -4.33 -12.05 -22.05
CA PHE A 94 -5.47 -11.17 -21.90
C PHE A 94 -5.57 -10.07 -22.96
N THR A 95 -4.50 -9.66 -23.65
CA THR A 95 -4.59 -8.66 -24.73
C THR A 95 -5.01 -9.24 -26.08
N THR A 96 -5.07 -10.57 -26.22
CA THR A 96 -5.58 -11.18 -27.46
C THR A 96 -7.08 -10.95 -27.61
N PRO A 97 -7.60 -10.61 -28.81
CA PRO A 97 -9.03 -10.33 -29.00
C PRO A 97 -9.96 -11.47 -28.55
N HIS A 98 -9.53 -12.73 -28.70
CA HIS A 98 -10.30 -13.90 -28.30
C HIS A 98 -10.42 -14.09 -26.78
N SER A 99 -9.60 -13.41 -25.98
CA SER A 99 -9.57 -13.54 -24.51
C SER A 99 -10.07 -12.28 -23.78
N GLN A 100 -10.69 -11.34 -24.50
CA GLN A 100 -11.36 -10.15 -23.97
C GLN A 100 -12.89 -10.33 -23.91
N PRO A 101 -13.44 -11.40 -23.29
CA PRO A 101 -14.87 -11.68 -23.35
C PRO A 101 -15.72 -10.62 -22.64
N TRP A 102 -15.15 -9.83 -21.73
CA TRP A 102 -15.92 -8.94 -20.85
C TRP A 102 -16.27 -7.57 -21.47
N PHE A 103 -15.61 -7.15 -22.56
CA PHE A 103 -16.06 -6.02 -23.39
C PHE A 103 -16.78 -6.45 -24.67
N GLN A 104 -16.55 -7.68 -25.16
CA GLN A 104 -17.02 -8.10 -26.48
C GLN A 104 -18.07 -9.23 -26.47
N ASN A 105 -18.12 -10.08 -25.43
CA ASN A 105 -18.91 -11.32 -25.42
C ASN A 105 -19.92 -11.44 -24.27
N SER A 106 -20.25 -10.36 -23.56
CA SER A 106 -21.39 -10.46 -22.65
C SER A 106 -22.68 -10.43 -23.47
N ASP A 107 -23.13 -11.59 -23.94
CA ASP A 107 -24.49 -11.82 -24.45
C ASP A 107 -25.58 -11.39 -23.42
N ILE A 108 -25.17 -11.11 -22.18
CA ILE A 108 -25.97 -10.57 -21.07
C ILE A 108 -26.18 -9.04 -21.18
N TYR A 109 -25.31 -8.32 -21.90
CA TYR A 109 -25.35 -6.86 -22.01
C TYR A 109 -25.23 -6.41 -23.47
N HIS A 110 -26.36 -6.21 -24.13
CA HIS A 110 -26.43 -5.53 -25.43
C HIS A 110 -26.19 -4.00 -25.35
N GLY A 111 -25.71 -3.50 -24.20
CA GLY A 111 -25.52 -2.07 -23.92
C GLY A 111 -24.04 -1.67 -23.82
N SER A 112 -23.79 -0.36 -23.84
CA SER A 112 -22.48 0.21 -23.54
C SER A 112 -22.11 -0.02 -22.07
N VAL A 113 -20.81 -0.02 -21.74
CA VAL A 113 -20.37 -0.15 -20.33
C VAL A 113 -20.93 0.95 -19.41
N VAL A 114 -21.32 2.08 -20.00
CA VAL A 114 -21.98 3.20 -19.30
C VAL A 114 -23.34 2.76 -18.74
N ASP A 115 -24.06 1.92 -19.47
CA ASP A 115 -25.40 1.45 -19.10
C ASP A 115 -25.38 0.50 -17.90
N MET A 116 -24.19 0.01 -17.50
CA MET A 116 -24.02 -0.79 -16.29
C MET A 116 -23.89 0.06 -15.03
N TYR A 117 -23.55 1.34 -15.17
CA TYR A 117 -23.35 2.25 -14.05
C TYR A 117 -24.68 2.93 -13.66
N PRO A 118 -24.86 3.28 -12.37
CA PRO A 118 -26.05 3.98 -11.95
C PRO A 118 -26.23 5.30 -12.70
N ASP A 119 -27.47 5.63 -13.05
CA ASP A 119 -27.80 6.91 -13.64
C ASP A 119 -27.25 8.06 -12.78
N ALA A 120 -26.81 9.12 -13.45
CA ALA A 120 -26.42 10.32 -12.72
C ALA A 120 -27.60 10.83 -11.88
N TRP A 121 -27.29 11.51 -10.78
CA TRP A 121 -28.29 12.00 -9.80
C TRP A 121 -29.14 10.91 -9.12
N SER A 122 -28.85 9.61 -9.34
CA SER A 122 -29.44 8.52 -8.56
C SER A 122 -28.84 8.44 -7.15
N SER A 123 -29.49 7.71 -6.23
CA SER A 123 -28.95 7.49 -4.88
C SER A 123 -27.55 6.87 -4.87
N PRO A 124 -27.24 5.83 -5.68
CA PRO A 124 -25.86 5.33 -5.81
C PRO A 124 -24.87 6.36 -6.34
N TRP A 125 -25.28 7.23 -7.28
CA TRP A 125 -24.42 8.31 -7.78
C TRP A 125 -24.10 9.34 -6.69
N TYR A 126 -25.07 9.72 -5.86
CA TYR A 126 -24.84 10.58 -4.70
C TYR A 126 -23.92 9.92 -3.67
N TYR A 127 -24.06 8.61 -3.43
CA TYR A 127 -23.10 7.87 -2.60
C TYR A 127 -21.68 8.00 -3.14
N HIS A 128 -21.46 7.81 -4.45
CA HIS A 128 -20.13 7.97 -5.02
C HIS A 128 -19.59 9.39 -4.88
N SER A 129 -20.44 10.40 -5.07
CA SER A 129 -20.10 11.81 -4.95
C SER A 129 -19.71 12.19 -3.51
N PHE A 130 -20.53 11.82 -2.52
CA PHE A 130 -20.23 12.08 -1.12
C PHE A 130 -19.03 11.25 -0.63
N GLY A 131 -18.92 10.01 -1.08
CA GLY A 131 -17.76 9.15 -0.82
C GLY A 131 -16.48 9.79 -1.35
N LEU A 132 -16.47 10.29 -2.58
CA LEU A 132 -15.33 11.00 -3.16
C LEU A 132 -14.91 12.20 -2.31
N LEU A 133 -15.87 13.07 -1.97
CA LEU A 133 -15.61 14.27 -1.16
C LEU A 133 -15.05 13.91 0.22
N TRP A 134 -15.64 12.90 0.88
CA TRP A 134 -15.14 12.39 2.15
C TRP A 134 -13.72 11.86 2.03
N MET A 135 -13.44 11.07 1.00
CA MET A 135 -12.12 10.48 0.81
C MET A 135 -11.04 11.52 0.50
N ILE A 136 -11.36 12.55 -0.28
CA ILE A 136 -10.49 13.72 -0.50
C ILE A 136 -10.23 14.47 0.82
N PHE A 137 -11.28 14.67 1.64
CA PHE A 137 -11.12 15.30 2.95
C PHE A 137 -10.17 14.51 3.86
N ILE A 138 -10.28 13.18 3.90
CA ILE A 138 -9.36 12.34 4.68
C ILE A 138 -7.92 12.42 4.12
N ILE A 139 -7.73 12.47 2.80
CA ILE A 139 -6.39 12.69 2.21
C ILE A 139 -5.82 14.03 2.69
N TYR A 140 -6.62 15.10 2.67
CA TYR A 140 -6.22 16.41 3.19
C TYR A 140 -5.80 16.34 4.66
N VAL A 141 -6.58 15.66 5.52
CA VAL A 141 -6.24 15.46 6.94
C VAL A 141 -4.93 14.68 7.12
N ILE A 142 -4.66 13.67 6.28
CA ILE A 142 -3.41 12.91 6.32
C ILE A 142 -2.21 13.80 5.94
N TYR A 143 -2.35 14.60 4.88
CA TYR A 143 -1.27 15.44 4.34
C TYR A 143 -0.98 16.69 5.16
N THR A 144 -1.96 17.17 5.93
CA THR A 144 -1.75 18.26 6.91
C THR A 144 -1.30 17.75 8.28
N GLY A 145 -1.35 16.43 8.51
CA GLY A 145 -0.91 15.80 9.75
C GLY A 145 0.61 15.58 9.86
N PRO A 146 1.08 14.96 10.96
CA PRO A 146 2.51 14.82 11.27
C PRO A 146 3.33 14.05 10.22
N THR A 147 2.70 13.07 9.57
CA THR A 147 3.31 12.28 8.49
C THR A 147 3.41 13.05 7.18
N GLY A 148 2.52 14.02 6.95
CA GLY A 148 2.44 14.82 5.75
C GLY A 148 2.26 13.98 4.46
N PRO A 149 2.68 14.54 3.30
CA PRO A 149 2.60 13.85 2.00
C PRO A 149 3.37 12.53 1.92
N ARG A 150 4.37 12.33 2.80
CA ARG A 150 5.18 11.09 2.85
C ARG A 150 4.33 9.86 3.19
N ALA A 151 3.17 10.05 3.82
CA ALA A 151 2.23 8.98 4.08
C ALA A 151 1.80 8.25 2.79
N TRP A 152 1.85 8.91 1.63
CA TRP A 152 1.52 8.30 0.34
C TRP A 152 2.46 7.15 -0.06
N CYS A 153 3.66 7.07 0.52
CA CYS A 153 4.55 5.92 0.32
C CYS A 153 3.99 4.64 0.96
N THR A 154 3.10 4.75 1.95
CA THR A 154 2.51 3.59 2.64
C THR A 154 1.44 2.93 1.78
N TYR A 155 1.32 1.61 1.91
CA TYR A 155 0.35 0.80 1.18
C TYR A 155 -1.09 1.18 1.56
N THR A 156 -1.30 1.52 2.84
CA THR A 156 -2.59 1.99 3.36
C THR A 156 -3.09 3.24 2.64
N VAL A 157 -2.24 4.25 2.44
CA VAL A 157 -2.65 5.47 1.73
C VAL A 157 -2.77 5.24 0.22
N GLN A 158 -1.97 4.34 -0.37
CA GLN A 158 -2.16 3.92 -1.75
C GLN A 158 -3.51 3.23 -1.96
N SER A 159 -3.90 2.32 -1.05
CA SER A 159 -5.22 1.68 -1.05
C SER A 159 -6.35 2.71 -0.97
N TRP A 160 -6.26 3.66 -0.04
CA TRP A 160 -7.21 4.76 0.07
C TRP A 160 -7.26 5.61 -1.22
N THR A 161 -6.11 5.92 -1.80
CA THR A 161 -6.01 6.71 -3.04
C THR A 161 -6.67 5.99 -4.21
N LEU A 162 -6.43 4.67 -4.34
CA LEU A 162 -7.03 3.86 -5.39
C LEU A 162 -8.56 3.80 -5.28
N LEU A 163 -9.09 3.63 -4.06
CA LEU A 163 -10.53 3.67 -3.83
C LEU A 163 -11.11 5.08 -4.06
N THR A 164 -10.37 6.14 -3.69
CA THR A 164 -10.77 7.54 -3.96
C THR A 164 -10.89 7.77 -5.46
N PHE A 165 -9.88 7.33 -6.22
CA PHE A 165 -9.86 7.44 -7.67
C PHE A 165 -11.02 6.67 -8.30
N ARG A 166 -11.32 5.46 -7.81
CA ARG A 166 -12.48 4.69 -8.25
C ARG A 166 -13.79 5.42 -7.98
N HIS A 167 -14.01 5.99 -6.80
CA HIS A 167 -15.17 6.83 -6.53
C HIS A 167 -15.30 7.98 -7.54
N GLY A 168 -14.21 8.66 -7.85
CA GLY A 168 -14.17 9.70 -8.88
C GLY A 168 -14.57 9.19 -10.27
N LEU A 169 -14.03 8.04 -10.68
CA LEU A 169 -14.40 7.42 -11.96
C LEU A 169 -15.87 6.98 -11.99
N CYS A 170 -16.42 6.44 -10.90
CA CYS A 170 -17.84 6.08 -10.80
C CYS A 170 -18.75 7.31 -10.87
N VAL A 171 -18.35 8.46 -10.31
CA VAL A 171 -19.09 9.72 -10.46
C VAL A 171 -19.15 10.13 -11.92
N LEU A 172 -18.05 9.99 -12.66
CA LEU A 172 -17.93 10.38 -14.06
C LEU A 172 -18.47 9.36 -15.07
N ALA A 173 -18.65 8.11 -14.65
CA ALA A 173 -19.05 6.98 -15.48
C ALA A 173 -20.32 7.21 -16.32
N PRO A 174 -21.39 7.85 -15.81
CA PRO A 174 -22.61 8.11 -16.59
C PRO A 174 -22.39 8.96 -17.85
N TRP A 175 -21.28 9.70 -17.92
CA TRP A 175 -20.95 10.60 -19.03
C TRP A 175 -19.71 10.19 -19.81
N SER A 176 -18.99 9.16 -19.36
CA SER A 176 -17.71 8.78 -19.96
C SER A 176 -17.52 7.27 -19.92
N SER A 177 -17.58 6.65 -21.11
CA SER A 177 -17.26 5.24 -21.29
C SER A 177 -15.83 4.91 -20.84
N THR A 178 -14.88 5.83 -21.05
CA THR A 178 -13.51 5.68 -20.53
C THR A 178 -13.48 5.64 -19.01
N ALA A 179 -14.22 6.53 -18.34
CA ALA A 179 -14.29 6.53 -16.88
C ALA A 179 -14.94 5.25 -16.34
N ALA A 180 -16.05 4.82 -16.93
CA ALA A 180 -16.74 3.57 -16.59
C ALA A 180 -15.82 2.35 -16.79
N SER A 181 -15.10 2.29 -17.92
CA SER A 181 -14.10 1.25 -18.17
C SER A 181 -13.00 1.27 -17.11
N LEU A 182 -12.33 2.40 -16.89
CA LEU A 182 -11.26 2.50 -15.90
C LEU A 182 -11.75 2.15 -14.49
N ALA A 183 -12.99 2.52 -14.16
CA ALA A 183 -13.62 2.18 -12.90
C ALA A 183 -13.70 0.66 -12.75
N GLU A 184 -14.15 -0.07 -13.78
CA GLU A 184 -14.17 -1.55 -13.77
C GLU A 184 -12.77 -2.15 -13.65
N TRP A 185 -11.77 -1.65 -14.40
CA TRP A 185 -10.39 -2.17 -14.33
C TRP A 185 -9.83 -2.13 -12.90
N ILE A 186 -10.13 -1.06 -12.16
CA ILE A 186 -9.60 -0.89 -10.80
C ILE A 186 -10.54 -1.39 -9.69
N ARG A 187 -11.69 -1.99 -10.04
CA ARG A 187 -12.69 -2.48 -9.08
C ARG A 187 -12.10 -3.48 -8.09
N PHE A 188 -11.53 -4.58 -8.59
CA PHE A 188 -10.93 -5.59 -7.73
C PHE A 188 -9.61 -5.12 -7.08
N PRO A 189 -8.69 -4.43 -7.77
CA PRO A 189 -7.53 -3.80 -7.12
C PRO A 189 -7.90 -2.93 -5.90
N ALA A 190 -8.95 -2.09 -6.01
CA ALA A 190 -9.42 -1.26 -4.91
C ALA A 190 -9.98 -2.11 -3.76
N ALA A 191 -10.86 -3.08 -4.08
CA ALA A 191 -11.45 -3.99 -3.09
C ALA A 191 -10.39 -4.81 -2.34
N CYS A 192 -9.49 -5.44 -3.10
CA CYS A 192 -8.41 -6.28 -2.57
C CYS A 192 -7.46 -5.47 -1.68
N SER A 193 -7.01 -4.29 -2.14
CA SER A 193 -6.10 -3.46 -1.34
C SER A 193 -6.73 -2.98 -0.03
N ALA A 194 -8.03 -2.66 -0.03
CA ALA A 194 -8.77 -2.29 1.17
C ALA A 194 -8.89 -3.50 2.12
N THR A 195 -9.18 -4.70 1.59
CA THR A 195 -9.21 -5.96 2.37
C THR A 195 -7.87 -6.24 3.02
N VAL A 196 -6.77 -6.23 2.24
CA VAL A 196 -5.41 -6.46 2.75
C VAL A 196 -5.07 -5.42 3.82
N THR A 197 -5.33 -4.15 3.55
CA THR A 197 -5.07 -3.04 4.50
C THR A 197 -5.86 -3.21 5.80
N PHE A 198 -7.11 -3.66 5.72
CA PHE A 198 -7.93 -3.91 6.90
C PHE A 198 -7.42 -5.11 7.70
N PHE A 199 -7.24 -6.26 7.05
CA PHE A 199 -6.91 -7.51 7.75
C PHE A 199 -5.48 -7.52 8.26
N VAL A 200 -4.50 -7.16 7.42
CA VAL A 200 -3.09 -7.13 7.82
C VAL A 200 -2.88 -6.14 8.95
N TRP A 201 -3.49 -4.96 8.90
CA TRP A 201 -3.36 -4.00 9.99
C TRP A 201 -4.03 -4.48 11.27
N ASN A 202 -5.34 -4.75 11.23
CA ASN A 202 -6.12 -4.97 12.45
C ASN A 202 -5.88 -6.33 13.11
N PHE A 203 -5.49 -7.35 12.35
CA PHE A 203 -5.37 -8.73 12.86
C PHE A 203 -3.94 -9.27 12.88
N ALA A 204 -3.01 -8.66 12.15
CA ALA A 204 -1.60 -9.05 12.20
C ALA A 204 -0.71 -7.98 12.85
N VAL A 205 -0.61 -6.79 12.25
CA VAL A 205 0.34 -5.75 12.65
C VAL A 205 -0.03 -5.14 14.01
N PHE A 206 -1.25 -4.62 14.15
CA PHE A 206 -1.68 -3.96 15.37
C PHE A 206 -1.59 -4.88 16.60
N PRO A 207 -2.15 -6.11 16.59
CA PRO A 207 -2.01 -7.02 17.72
C PRO A 207 -0.56 -7.39 18.01
N SER A 208 0.23 -7.64 16.97
CA SER A 208 1.64 -8.03 17.16
C SER A 208 2.43 -6.92 17.85
N VAL A 209 2.30 -5.67 17.37
CA VAL A 209 2.96 -4.50 17.99
C VAL A 209 2.49 -4.32 19.44
N TYR A 210 1.19 -4.38 19.68
CA TYR A 210 0.62 -4.15 21.01
C TYR A 210 1.02 -5.23 22.03
N VAL A 211 1.02 -6.50 21.63
CA VAL A 211 1.26 -7.65 22.52
C VAL A 211 2.75 -7.94 22.68
N PHE A 212 3.51 -7.98 21.58
CA PHE A 212 4.89 -8.50 21.60
C PHE A 212 5.96 -7.42 21.64
N PHE A 213 5.74 -6.26 21.02
CA PHE A 213 6.79 -5.23 20.88
C PHE A 213 6.71 -4.14 21.96
N LEU A 214 5.51 -3.71 22.34
CA LEU A 214 5.33 -2.72 23.40
C LEU A 214 5.31 -3.41 24.76
N LYS A 215 6.32 -3.14 25.60
CA LYS A 215 6.38 -3.68 26.97
C LYS A 215 5.76 -2.73 28.00
N ASP A 216 5.94 -1.43 27.79
CA ASP A 216 5.54 -0.39 28.73
C ASP A 216 4.04 -0.02 28.61
N PRO A 217 3.31 0.13 29.74
CA PRO A 217 1.88 0.47 29.72
C PRO A 217 1.55 1.82 29.08
N GLU A 218 2.42 2.82 29.24
CA GLU A 218 2.19 4.15 28.66
C GLU A 218 2.30 4.10 27.13
N HIS A 219 3.34 3.43 26.61
CA HIS A 219 3.51 3.22 25.18
C HIS A 219 2.34 2.43 24.58
N LYS A 220 1.87 1.38 25.26
CA LYS A 220 0.65 0.64 24.86
C LYS A 220 -0.57 1.55 24.77
N ARG A 221 -0.80 2.39 25.77
CA ARG A 221 -1.92 3.34 25.79
C ARG A 221 -1.83 4.35 24.64
N ASN A 222 -0.64 4.91 24.40
CA ASN A 222 -0.43 5.88 23.33
C ASN A 222 -0.58 5.24 21.94
N PHE A 223 -0.07 4.03 21.76
CA PHE A 223 -0.25 3.27 20.52
C PHE A 223 -1.71 2.89 20.28
N PHE A 224 -2.44 2.48 21.32
CA PHE A 224 -3.88 2.22 21.21
C PHE A 224 -4.64 3.47 20.80
N LYS A 225 -4.39 4.62 21.46
CA LYS A 225 -4.98 5.93 21.06
C LYS A 225 -4.66 6.29 19.62
N PHE A 226 -3.45 5.99 19.15
CA PHE A 226 -3.08 6.17 17.74
C PHE A 226 -3.94 5.28 16.83
N CYS A 227 -4.02 3.98 17.11
CA CYS A 227 -4.80 3.03 16.30
C CYS A 227 -6.30 3.33 16.29
N THR A 228 -6.84 3.88 17.36
CA THR A 228 -8.25 4.31 17.45
C THR A 228 -8.46 5.78 17.12
N SER A 229 -7.44 6.48 16.61
CA SER A 229 -7.59 7.87 16.19
C SER A 229 -8.51 7.97 14.98
N PHE A 230 -9.19 9.11 14.82
CA PHE A 230 -10.09 9.37 13.69
C PHE A 230 -9.47 9.04 12.33
N ARG A 231 -8.21 9.42 12.11
CA ARG A 231 -7.48 9.13 10.87
C ARG A 231 -7.29 7.63 10.65
N MET A 232 -6.86 6.89 11.68
CA MET A 232 -6.60 5.45 11.57
C MET A 232 -7.91 4.66 11.38
N LEU A 233 -8.97 5.02 12.09
CA LEU A 233 -10.29 4.42 11.88
C LEU A 233 -10.78 4.61 10.44
N ASN A 234 -10.59 5.79 9.84
CA ASN A 234 -10.98 6.01 8.46
C ASN A 234 -10.17 5.14 7.49
N ILE A 235 -8.84 5.23 7.49
CA ILE A 235 -8.01 4.55 6.48
C ILE A 235 -7.99 3.02 6.58
N HIS A 236 -8.43 2.45 7.71
CA HIS A 236 -8.56 1.00 7.89
C HIS A 236 -10.02 0.52 7.87
N PHE A 237 -10.88 1.03 8.77
CA PHE A 237 -12.27 0.55 8.88
C PHE A 237 -13.18 1.16 7.82
N ALA A 238 -13.21 2.50 7.71
CA ALA A 238 -14.06 3.13 6.70
C ALA A 238 -13.62 2.73 5.28
N ASN A 239 -12.33 2.48 5.07
CA ASN A 239 -11.80 2.01 3.79
C ASN A 239 -12.44 0.70 3.33
N ILE A 240 -12.50 -0.33 4.18
CA ILE A 240 -13.13 -1.61 3.80
C ILE A 240 -14.65 -1.49 3.66
N VAL A 241 -15.31 -0.66 4.47
CA VAL A 241 -16.76 -0.41 4.37
C VAL A 241 -17.08 0.29 3.05
N LEU A 242 -16.36 1.36 2.72
CA LEU A 242 -16.52 2.08 1.47
C LEU A 242 -16.19 1.16 0.27
N ALA A 243 -15.17 0.31 0.37
CA ALA A 243 -14.86 -0.69 -0.66
C ALA A 243 -15.99 -1.72 -0.82
N ALA A 244 -16.61 -2.20 0.27
CA ALA A 244 -17.74 -3.12 0.22
C ALA A 244 -18.96 -2.52 -0.46
N VAL A 245 -19.27 -1.27 -0.13
CA VAL A 245 -20.41 -0.57 -0.73
C VAL A 245 -20.12 -0.18 -2.18
N ASN A 246 -18.89 0.28 -2.48
CA ASN A 246 -18.45 0.70 -3.81
C ASN A 246 -18.21 -0.46 -4.79
N CYS A 247 -17.56 -1.55 -4.36
CA CYS A 247 -17.24 -2.68 -5.23
C CYS A 247 -18.27 -3.82 -5.14
N GLY A 248 -19.16 -3.77 -4.15
CA GLY A 248 -20.32 -4.64 -4.05
C GLY A 248 -21.45 -4.24 -5.03
N PRO A 249 -22.56 -4.99 -5.02
CA PRO A 249 -23.62 -4.86 -6.03
C PRO A 249 -24.63 -3.72 -5.77
N TRP A 250 -24.43 -2.93 -4.73
CA TRP A 250 -25.31 -1.80 -4.45
C TRP A 250 -24.92 -0.53 -5.22
N ALA A 251 -23.65 -0.12 -5.17
CA ALA A 251 -23.24 1.14 -5.80
C ALA A 251 -22.64 0.98 -7.21
N SER A 252 -22.23 -0.22 -7.61
CA SER A 252 -21.52 -0.44 -8.88
C SER A 252 -22.10 -1.62 -9.66
N PRO A 253 -21.75 -1.75 -10.96
CA PRO A 253 -22.27 -2.79 -11.84
C PRO A 253 -22.34 -4.17 -11.17
N ARG A 254 -23.48 -4.84 -11.31
CA ARG A 254 -23.66 -6.22 -10.84
C ARG A 254 -23.02 -7.21 -11.81
N ARG A 255 -21.70 -7.17 -11.88
CA ARG A 255 -20.89 -8.09 -12.68
C ARG A 255 -20.04 -8.94 -11.75
N ARG A 256 -20.05 -10.24 -11.99
CA ARG A 256 -19.17 -11.20 -11.35
C ARG A 256 -17.70 -10.89 -11.64
N LEU A 257 -16.85 -11.00 -10.63
CA LEU A 257 -15.41 -10.87 -10.83
C LEU A 257 -14.85 -12.03 -11.68
N GLU A 258 -14.01 -11.66 -12.64
CA GLU A 258 -13.37 -12.54 -13.61
C GLU A 258 -11.85 -12.60 -13.41
N TRP A 259 -11.18 -13.50 -14.12
CA TRP A 259 -9.73 -13.65 -14.03
C TRP A 259 -8.95 -12.41 -14.45
N MET A 260 -9.51 -11.58 -15.35
CA MET A 260 -8.94 -10.29 -15.69
C MET A 260 -8.87 -9.37 -14.46
N ASP A 261 -9.91 -9.34 -13.62
CA ASP A 261 -9.94 -8.52 -12.42
C ASP A 261 -8.78 -8.91 -11.47
N LEU A 262 -8.56 -10.22 -11.28
CA LEU A 262 -7.41 -10.74 -10.53
C LEU A 262 -6.09 -10.32 -11.16
N TYR A 263 -5.95 -10.45 -12.48
CA TYR A 263 -4.75 -10.04 -13.21
C TYR A 263 -4.43 -8.56 -13.02
N VAL A 264 -5.40 -7.66 -13.15
CA VAL A 264 -5.17 -6.21 -12.94
C VAL A 264 -4.76 -5.95 -11.48
N SER A 265 -5.31 -6.68 -10.51
CA SER A 265 -4.88 -6.59 -9.11
C SER A 265 -3.44 -7.10 -8.91
N MET A 266 -3.02 -8.13 -9.65
CA MET A 266 -1.64 -8.63 -9.64
C MET A 266 -0.67 -7.63 -10.27
N VAL A 267 -1.05 -6.97 -11.36
CA VAL A 267 -0.29 -5.86 -11.95
C VAL A 267 -0.16 -4.72 -10.95
N SER A 268 -1.26 -4.32 -10.30
CA SER A 268 -1.29 -3.24 -9.32
C SER A 268 -0.33 -3.50 -8.14
N ILE A 269 -0.33 -4.70 -7.57
CA ILE A 269 0.62 -5.04 -6.50
C ILE A 269 2.05 -5.16 -7.01
N LEU A 270 2.29 -5.66 -8.22
CA LEU A 270 3.63 -5.69 -8.81
C LEU A 270 4.20 -4.28 -8.99
N ILE A 271 3.37 -3.31 -9.41
CA ILE A 271 3.77 -1.89 -9.50
C ILE A 271 4.17 -1.36 -8.11
N TYR A 272 3.37 -1.63 -7.08
CA TYR A 272 3.71 -1.21 -5.71
C TYR A 272 4.97 -1.91 -5.19
N MET A 273 5.14 -3.20 -5.45
CA MET A 273 6.35 -3.95 -5.11
C MET A 273 7.56 -3.37 -5.85
N GLY A 274 7.43 -3.02 -7.12
CA GLY A 274 8.47 -2.35 -7.90
C GLY A 274 8.84 -0.99 -7.31
N LEU A 275 7.86 -0.17 -6.95
CA LEU A 275 8.09 1.09 -6.24
C LEU A 275 8.84 0.87 -4.91
N TYR A 276 8.39 -0.10 -4.11
CA TYR A 276 9.00 -0.39 -2.81
C TYR A 276 10.43 -0.93 -2.96
N LEU A 277 10.64 -1.93 -3.80
CA LEU A 277 11.92 -2.61 -3.94
C LEU A 277 12.92 -1.81 -4.77
N LEU A 278 12.50 -1.13 -5.84
CA LEU A 278 13.43 -0.42 -6.73
C LEU A 278 13.68 1.03 -6.31
N ILE A 279 12.75 1.65 -5.59
CA ILE A 279 12.88 3.05 -5.15
C ILE A 279 13.10 3.13 -3.63
N PHE A 280 12.17 2.60 -2.83
CA PHE A 280 12.23 2.78 -1.37
C PHE A 280 13.39 2.02 -0.73
N ASP A 281 13.65 0.77 -1.14
CA ASP A 281 14.79 0.00 -0.65
C ASP A 281 16.11 0.74 -0.91
N ARG A 282 16.27 1.31 -2.12
CA ARG A 282 17.48 2.07 -2.48
C ARG A 282 17.66 3.34 -1.65
N LEU A 283 16.56 3.94 -1.22
CA LEU A 283 16.56 5.09 -0.32
C LEU A 283 16.71 4.69 1.16
N GLY A 284 16.81 3.40 1.48
CA GLY A 284 16.85 2.90 2.86
C GLY A 284 15.53 3.09 3.61
N ILE A 285 14.41 3.10 2.90
CA ILE A 285 13.05 3.23 3.45
C ILE A 285 12.45 1.82 3.59
N HIS A 286 12.48 1.28 4.81
CA HIS A 286 12.07 -0.09 5.10
C HIS A 286 10.81 -0.15 5.95
N MET A 287 9.67 0.23 5.36
CA MET A 287 8.38 0.25 6.08
C MET A 287 7.89 -1.14 6.49
N TYR A 288 8.31 -2.19 5.79
CA TYR A 288 7.86 -3.55 6.04
C TYR A 288 9.04 -4.52 6.09
N PRO A 289 9.51 -4.92 7.28
CA PRO A 289 10.63 -5.84 7.45
C PRO A 289 10.44 -7.17 6.71
N LEU A 290 9.20 -7.67 6.71
CA LEU A 290 8.81 -8.93 6.07
C LEU A 290 9.02 -8.90 4.54
N PHE A 291 9.06 -7.71 3.93
CA PHE A 291 9.29 -7.52 2.50
C PHE A 291 10.73 -7.18 2.16
N SER A 292 11.68 -7.28 3.11
CA SER A 292 13.10 -7.14 2.78
C SER A 292 13.50 -8.24 1.77
N PRO A 293 14.08 -7.91 0.61
CA PRO A 293 14.56 -8.91 -0.36
C PRO A 293 15.79 -9.70 0.15
N ARG A 294 16.29 -9.35 1.33
CA ARG A 294 17.51 -9.91 1.96
C ARG A 294 17.20 -10.98 3.01
N THR A 295 15.94 -11.17 3.38
CA THR A 295 15.57 -12.25 4.30
C THR A 295 15.53 -13.61 3.61
N THR A 296 15.88 -14.67 4.34
CA THR A 296 15.66 -16.06 3.88
C THR A 296 14.17 -16.41 3.81
N MET A 297 13.33 -15.64 4.50
CA MET A 297 11.87 -15.81 4.54
C MET A 297 11.15 -15.17 3.34
N VAL A 298 11.86 -14.70 2.31
CA VAL A 298 11.24 -14.00 1.17
C VAL A 298 10.22 -14.90 0.47
N LEU A 299 10.59 -16.14 0.17
CA LEU A 299 9.70 -17.08 -0.53
C LEU A 299 8.36 -17.27 0.21
N PRO A 300 8.33 -17.72 1.48
CA PRO A 300 7.06 -17.90 2.18
C PRO A 300 6.31 -16.59 2.39
N ALA A 301 6.99 -15.48 2.71
CA ALA A 301 6.34 -14.20 2.94
C ALA A 301 5.63 -13.67 1.69
N TRP A 302 6.34 -13.61 0.56
CA TRP A 302 5.81 -13.03 -0.67
C TRP A 302 4.79 -13.97 -1.32
N THR A 303 5.00 -15.28 -1.26
CA THR A 303 4.00 -16.27 -1.73
C THR A 303 2.72 -16.20 -0.91
N SER A 304 2.82 -16.03 0.41
CA SER A 304 1.64 -15.86 1.28
C SER A 304 0.87 -14.59 0.93
N LEU A 305 1.56 -13.49 0.63
CA LEU A 305 0.90 -12.25 0.17
C LEU A 305 0.11 -12.49 -1.14
N LEU A 306 0.72 -13.17 -2.13
CA LEU A 306 0.02 -13.52 -3.37
C LEU A 306 -1.16 -14.46 -3.12
N GLY A 307 -1.00 -15.41 -2.20
CA GLY A 307 -2.07 -16.28 -1.73
C GLY A 307 -3.24 -15.49 -1.13
N VAL A 308 -2.97 -14.46 -0.33
CA VAL A 308 -4.01 -13.56 0.22
C VAL A 308 -4.78 -12.87 -0.90
N TYR A 309 -4.13 -12.44 -1.97
CA TYR A 309 -4.81 -11.83 -3.13
C TYR A 309 -5.75 -12.83 -3.81
N LEU A 310 -5.30 -14.08 -4.00
CA LEU A 310 -6.13 -15.14 -4.59
C LEU A 310 -7.34 -15.50 -3.70
N VAL A 311 -7.13 -15.64 -2.40
CA VAL A 311 -8.22 -15.91 -1.44
C VAL A 311 -9.22 -14.76 -1.43
N THR A 312 -8.72 -13.52 -1.42
CA THR A 312 -9.55 -12.30 -1.47
C THR A 312 -10.36 -12.25 -2.76
N PHE A 313 -9.79 -12.65 -3.90
CA PHE A 313 -10.51 -12.74 -5.16
C PHE A 313 -11.71 -13.68 -5.10
N TYR A 314 -11.51 -14.90 -4.61
CA TYR A 314 -12.61 -15.85 -4.46
C TYR A 314 -13.67 -15.36 -3.46
N ALA A 315 -13.26 -14.74 -2.36
CA ALA A 315 -14.17 -14.18 -1.37
C ALA A 315 -15.04 -13.05 -1.97
N TRP A 316 -14.45 -12.09 -2.67
CA TRP A 316 -15.19 -11.01 -3.32
C TRP A 316 -16.08 -11.51 -4.45
N ARG A 317 -15.60 -12.48 -5.23
CA ARG A 317 -16.41 -13.10 -6.29
C ARG A 317 -17.67 -13.73 -5.69
N TRP A 318 -17.53 -14.44 -4.57
CA TRP A 318 -18.66 -15.03 -3.84
C TRP A 318 -19.60 -13.97 -3.25
N ILE A 319 -19.08 -12.90 -2.65
CA ILE A 319 -19.88 -11.78 -2.11
C ILE A 319 -20.73 -11.14 -3.21
N VAL A 320 -20.15 -10.91 -4.39
CA VAL A 320 -20.85 -10.30 -5.53
C VAL A 320 -21.87 -11.26 -6.15
N ASP A 321 -21.64 -12.57 -6.08
CA ASP A 321 -22.57 -13.59 -6.61
C ASP A 321 -23.84 -13.75 -5.73
N ILE A 322 -23.78 -13.43 -4.43
CA ILE A 322 -24.89 -13.65 -3.48
C ILE A 322 -25.90 -12.51 -3.42
N VAL A 323 -25.43 -11.26 -3.61
CA VAL A 323 -26.22 -10.05 -3.32
C VAL A 323 -26.80 -9.45 -4.60
#